data_AF-A0A8J7M4R7-F1
#
_entry.id   AF-A0A8J7M4R7-F1
#
_cell.length_a   1.000
_cell.length_b   1.000
_cell.length_c   1.000
_cell.angle_alpha   90.00
_cell.angle_beta   90.00
_cell.angle_gamma   90.00
#
_symmetry.space_group_name_H-M   'P 1'
#
loop_
_entity.id
_entity.type
_entity.pdbx_description
1 polymer ?
#
loop_
_entity_poly.entity_id
_entity_poly.type
_entity_poly.pdbx_seq_one_letter_code
_entity_poly.pdbx_strand_id
1 'polypeptide(L)'
;MDPAELTSRLRPPRLPDDFLAVAPQDMVAAFGLGLLLAVLISLPIRRVLRRTEPSRVNLRERLARLLTLPTPLRLLRQAEILHEQGRALEQGEREALYRPGLTVDHARIDARILGQARGR
;
A
#
# COMPACT_ATOMS: atom_id res chain seq x y z
N MET A 1 -36.09 -24.35 -38.55
CA MET A 1 -36.77 -23.12 -38.09
C MET A 1 -35.68 -22.07 -37.96
N ASP A 2 -35.72 -21.04 -38.80
CA ASP A 2 -34.64 -20.06 -38.94
C ASP A 2 -34.71 -19.03 -37.80
N PRO A 3 -33.63 -18.76 -37.04
CA PRO A 3 -33.61 -17.75 -35.98
C PRO A 3 -34.03 -16.35 -36.45
N ALA A 4 -33.84 -16.01 -37.74
CA ALA A 4 -34.31 -14.74 -38.31
C ALA A 4 -35.85 -14.66 -38.43
N GLU A 5 -36.52 -15.81 -38.52
CA GLU A 5 -37.98 -15.89 -38.60
C GLU A 5 -38.64 -15.73 -37.21
N LEU A 6 -37.92 -16.06 -36.14
CA LEU A 6 -38.37 -15.85 -34.77
C LEU A 6 -38.30 -14.38 -34.35
N THR A 7 -37.25 -13.67 -34.73
CA THR A 7 -37.06 -12.25 -34.39
C THR A 7 -38.02 -11.32 -35.12
N SER A 8 -38.42 -11.66 -36.35
CA SER A 8 -39.41 -10.87 -37.12
C SER A 8 -40.85 -10.99 -36.59
N ARG A 9 -41.16 -12.04 -35.82
CA ARG A 9 -42.46 -12.23 -35.16
C ARG A 9 -42.52 -11.62 -33.76
N LEU A 10 -41.38 -11.20 -33.20
CA LEU A 10 -41.34 -10.50 -31.92
C LEU A 10 -41.72 -9.04 -32.14
N ARG A 11 -42.77 -8.60 -31.45
CA ARG A 11 -43.16 -7.18 -31.41
C ARG A 11 -41.97 -6.40 -30.83
N PRO A 12 -41.52 -5.30 -31.46
CA PRO A 12 -40.40 -4.52 -30.93
C PRO A 12 -40.72 -4.13 -29.48
N PRO A 13 -39.80 -4.35 -28.52
CA PRO A 13 -40.02 -3.98 -27.14
C PRO A 13 -40.24 -2.46 -27.08
N ARG A 14 -41.50 -2.04 -26.89
CA ARG A 14 -41.85 -0.65 -26.67
C ARG A 14 -41.59 -0.35 -25.21
N LEU A 15 -40.48 0.32 -24.93
CA LEU A 15 -40.23 0.89 -23.62
C LEU A 15 -41.16 2.09 -23.45
N PRO A 16 -41.76 2.29 -22.26
CA PRO A 16 -42.48 3.52 -21.95
C PRO A 16 -41.57 4.73 -22.17
N ASP A 17 -42.12 5.85 -22.62
CA ASP A 17 -41.35 7.08 -22.88
C ASP A 17 -40.58 7.55 -21.63
N ASP A 18 -41.13 7.25 -20.44
CA ASP A 18 -40.53 7.61 -19.15
C ASP A 18 -39.47 6.61 -18.66
N PHE A 19 -39.18 5.54 -19.41
CA PHE A 19 -38.25 4.49 -18.95
C PHE A 19 -36.82 5.01 -18.75
N LEU A 20 -36.43 6.06 -19.48
CA LEU A 20 -35.14 6.74 -19.35
C LEU A 20 -35.25 8.08 -18.62
N ALA A 21 -36.43 8.41 -18.09
CA ALA A 21 -36.64 9.65 -17.34
C ALA A 21 -35.91 9.52 -15.99
N VAL A 22 -34.72 10.12 -15.92
CA VAL A 22 -33.94 10.20 -14.68
C VAL A 22 -34.56 11.28 -13.80
N ALA A 23 -35.19 10.87 -12.69
CA ALA A 23 -35.69 11.79 -11.71
C ALA A 23 -34.54 12.29 -10.79
N PRO A 24 -34.65 13.48 -10.17
CA PRO A 24 -33.63 13.99 -9.24
C PRO A 24 -33.34 13.02 -8.08
N GLN A 25 -34.35 12.27 -7.64
CA GLN A 25 -34.21 11.22 -6.63
C GLN A 25 -33.27 10.09 -7.07
N ASP A 26 -33.28 9.74 -8.36
CA ASP A 26 -32.42 8.68 -8.91
C ASP A 26 -30.96 9.13 -8.91
N MET A 27 -30.71 10.43 -9.13
CA MET A 27 -29.37 11.00 -9.01
C MET A 27 -28.83 10.93 -7.58
N VAL A 28 -29.66 11.27 -6.59
CA VAL A 28 -29.28 11.19 -5.17
C VAL A 28 -29.04 9.73 -4.77
N ALA A 29 -29.89 8.80 -5.21
CA ALA A 29 -29.74 7.38 -4.95
C ALA A 29 -28.45 6.81 -5.60
N ALA A 30 -28.19 7.15 -6.87
CA ALA A 30 -26.98 6.74 -7.57
C ALA A 30 -25.71 7.29 -6.89
N PHE A 31 -25.74 8.54 -6.42
CA PHE A 31 -24.64 9.14 -5.68
C PHE A 31 -24.39 8.43 -4.34
N GLY A 32 -25.44 8.15 -3.58
CA GLY A 32 -25.35 7.39 -2.32
C GLY A 32 -24.80 5.98 -2.53
N LEU A 33 -25.26 5.29 -3.58
CA LEU A 33 -24.74 3.98 -3.98
C LEU A 33 -23.26 4.06 -4.40
N GLY A 34 -22.86 5.09 -5.14
CA GLY A 34 -21.47 5.34 -5.50
C GLY A 34 -20.57 5.54 -4.29
N LEU A 35 -21.01 6.31 -3.29
CA LEU A 35 -20.29 6.49 -2.03
C LEU A 35 -20.18 5.18 -1.24
N LEU A 36 -21.28 4.42 -1.14
CA LEU A 36 -21.27 3.13 -0.47
C LEU A 36 -20.28 2.16 -1.13
N LEU A 37 -20.28 2.11 -2.46
CA LEU A 37 -19.36 1.30 -3.25
C LEU A 37 -17.91 1.76 -3.06
N ALA A 38 -17.65 3.06 -3.06
CA ALA A 38 -16.32 3.61 -2.81
C ALA A 38 -15.79 3.19 -1.42
N VAL A 39 -16.63 3.25 -0.37
CA VAL A 39 -16.25 2.79 0.97
C VAL A 39 -15.97 1.29 0.97
N LEU A 40 -16.84 0.49 0.35
CA LEU A 40 -16.72 -0.97 0.28
C LEU A 40 -15.41 -1.40 -0.42
N ILE A 41 -15.02 -0.70 -1.48
CA ILE A 41 -13.78 -0.96 -2.23
C ILE A 41 -12.55 -0.39 -1.49
N SER A 42 -12.68 0.73 -0.76
CA SER A 42 -11.55 1.36 -0.07
C SER A 42 -10.97 0.51 1.07
N LEU A 43 -11.80 -0.27 1.75
CA LEU A 43 -11.38 -1.14 2.85
C LEU A 43 -10.37 -2.24 2.43
N PRO A 44 -10.68 -3.08 1.41
CA PRO A 44 -9.75 -4.08 0.94
C PRO A 44 -8.53 -3.44 0.27
N ILE A 45 -8.69 -2.34 -0.49
CA ILE A 45 -7.56 -1.60 -1.06
C ILE A 45 -6.61 -1.16 0.06
N ARG A 46 -7.11 -0.55 1.13
CA ARG A 46 -6.26 -0.14 2.27
C ARG A 46 -5.55 -1.31 2.93
N ARG A 47 -6.16 -2.49 2.97
CA ARG A 47 -5.54 -3.69 3.57
C ARG A 47 -4.47 -4.29 2.67
N VAL A 48 -4.70 -4.30 1.35
CA VAL A 48 -3.73 -4.79 0.35
C VAL A 48 -2.57 -3.81 0.17
N LEU A 49 -2.85 -2.51 0.14
CA LEU A 49 -1.84 -1.46 0.02
C LEU A 49 -1.12 -1.15 1.35
N ARG A 50 -1.64 -1.64 2.49
CA ARG A 50 -0.89 -1.59 3.75
C ARG A 50 0.34 -2.48 3.62
N ARG A 51 1.46 -1.85 3.27
CA ARG A 51 2.80 -2.41 3.22
C ARG A 51 2.99 -3.29 4.45
N THR A 52 3.18 -4.60 4.25
CA THR A 52 3.36 -5.55 5.34
C THR A 52 4.59 -5.13 6.13
N GLU A 53 4.37 -4.54 7.31
CA GLU A 53 5.47 -4.19 8.20
C GLU A 53 6.20 -5.50 8.57
N PRO A 54 7.53 -5.56 8.39
CA PRO A 54 8.28 -6.74 8.78
C PRO A 54 8.12 -6.99 10.29
N SER A 55 7.87 -8.25 10.65
CA SER A 55 7.80 -8.66 12.06
C SER A 55 9.10 -8.32 12.79
N ARG A 56 8.99 -7.92 14.07
CA ARG A 56 10.13 -7.72 14.98
C ARG A 56 11.14 -8.88 14.94
N VAL A 57 10.66 -10.12 14.81
CA VAL A 57 11.52 -11.32 14.79
C VAL A 57 12.40 -11.33 13.53
N ASN A 58 11.80 -11.18 12.35
CA ASN A 58 12.53 -11.14 11.07
C ASN A 58 13.53 -9.98 11.01
N LEU A 59 13.19 -8.82 11.62
CA LEU A 59 14.07 -7.68 11.67
C LEU A 59 15.30 -7.92 12.56
N ARG A 60 15.15 -8.56 13.72
CA ARG A 60 16.29 -8.95 14.57
C ARG A 60 17.25 -9.87 13.83
N GLU A 61 16.73 -10.86 13.11
CA GLU A 61 17.55 -11.77 12.31
C GLU A 61 18.26 -11.05 11.14
N ARG A 62 17.60 -10.08 10.50
CA ARG A 62 18.24 -9.23 9.48
C ARG A 62 19.37 -8.40 10.09
N LEU A 63 19.14 -7.75 11.23
CA LEU A 63 20.16 -6.94 11.92
C LEU A 63 21.34 -7.78 12.43
N ALA A 64 21.08 -8.98 12.95
CA ALA A 64 22.12 -9.91 13.38
C ALA A 64 23.07 -10.28 12.23
N ARG A 65 22.55 -10.43 11.00
CA ARG A 65 23.36 -10.65 9.80
C ARG A 65 24.22 -9.46 9.40
N LEU A 66 23.90 -8.24 9.85
CA LEU A 66 24.71 -7.06 9.58
C LEU A 66 25.93 -6.96 10.48
N LEU A 67 25.97 -7.69 11.61
CA LEU A 67 27.10 -7.66 12.54
C LEU A 67 28.39 -8.22 11.94
N THR A 68 28.29 -9.07 10.92
CA THR A 68 29.44 -9.66 10.23
C THR A 68 29.99 -8.77 9.12
N LEU A 69 29.32 -7.65 8.80
CA LEU A 69 29.74 -6.73 7.75
C LEU A 69 30.74 -5.70 8.25
N PRO A 70 31.66 -5.23 7.39
CA PRO A 70 32.44 -4.03 7.64
C PRO A 70 31.54 -2.84 8.00
N THR A 71 31.97 -2.00 8.93
CA THR A 71 31.27 -0.79 9.42
C THR A 71 30.58 0.05 8.33
N PRO A 72 31.23 0.42 7.21
CA PRO A 72 30.57 1.21 6.16
C PRO A 72 29.45 0.44 5.45
N LEU A 73 29.63 -0.87 5.23
CA LEU A 73 28.60 -1.73 4.63
C LEU A 73 27.43 -1.93 5.59
N ARG A 74 27.70 -2.07 6.89
CA ARG A 74 26.66 -2.14 7.92
C ARG A 74 25.80 -0.88 7.93
N LEU A 75 26.41 0.32 7.89
CA LEU A 75 25.67 1.59 7.85
C LEU A 75 24.78 1.69 6.62
N LEU A 76 25.30 1.30 5.45
CA LEU A 76 24.55 1.29 4.20
C LEU A 76 23.32 0.37 4.29
N ARG A 77 23.49 -0.86 4.80
CA ARG A 77 22.38 -1.80 4.96
C ARG A 77 21.36 -1.34 6.00
N GLN A 78 21.79 -0.69 7.08
CA GLN A 78 20.87 -0.06 8.03
C GLN A 78 20.07 1.07 7.38
N ALA A 79 20.70 1.87 6.49
CA ALA A 79 20.03 2.91 5.71
C ALA A 79 18.96 2.33 4.78
N GLU A 80 19.25 1.22 4.10
CA GLU A 80 18.29 0.50 3.26
C GLU A 80 17.08 0.03 4.06
N ILE A 81 17.30 -0.57 5.25
CA ILE A 81 16.20 -1.01 6.11
C ILE A 81 15.33 0.16 6.58
N LEU A 82 15.93 1.30 6.93
CA LEU A 82 15.17 2.51 7.26
C LEU A 82 14.38 3.03 6.06
N HIS A 83 14.96 2.99 4.86
CA HIS A 83 14.28 3.39 3.63
C HIS A 83 13.09 2.47 3.29
N GLU A 84 13.23 1.16 3.47
CA GLU A 84 12.12 0.20 3.35
C GLU A 84 10.97 0.54 4.31
N GLN A 85 11.29 1.06 5.49
CA GLN A 85 10.34 1.56 6.50
C GLN A 85 9.83 2.99 6.23
N GLY A 86 10.22 3.63 5.12
CA GLY A 86 9.82 5.00 4.77
C GLY A 86 10.49 6.08 5.61
N ARG A 87 11.65 5.78 6.20
CA ARG A 87 12.44 6.68 7.04
C ARG A 87 13.79 6.98 6.38
N ALA A 88 14.44 8.01 6.87
CA ALA A 88 15.79 8.38 6.48
C ALA A 88 16.73 8.28 7.68
N LEU A 89 18.02 8.16 7.40
CA LEU A 89 19.08 8.41 8.37
C LEU A 89 19.05 9.86 8.86
N GLU A 90 19.48 10.06 10.09
CA GLU A 90 19.74 11.39 10.65
C GLU A 90 20.95 12.03 9.94
N GLN A 91 21.06 13.36 10.02
CA GLN A 91 22.07 14.10 9.26
C GLN A 91 23.50 13.61 9.54
N GLY A 92 23.87 13.42 10.81
CA GLY A 92 25.21 12.92 11.18
C GLY A 92 25.48 11.49 10.70
N GLU A 93 24.47 10.62 10.68
CA GLU A 93 24.58 9.26 10.15
C GLU A 93 24.72 9.26 8.62
N ARG A 94 24.01 10.17 7.95
CA ARG A 94 24.10 10.37 6.50
C ARG A 94 25.47 10.94 6.11
N GLU A 95 26.04 11.85 6.90
CA GLU A 95 27.38 12.38 6.67
C GLU A 95 28.44 11.27 6.80
N ALA A 96 28.28 10.36 7.76
CA ALA A 96 29.19 9.23 7.94
C ALA A 96 29.20 8.20 6.79
N LEU A 97 28.15 8.17 5.96
CA LEU A 97 28.16 7.40 4.70
C LEU A 97 29.16 7.95 3.67
N TYR A 98 29.39 9.26 3.67
CA TYR A 98 30.23 9.94 2.69
C TYR A 98 31.60 10.35 3.23
N ARG A 99 31.80 10.27 4.56
CA ARG A 99 33.06 10.60 5.23
C ARG A 99 33.58 9.38 6.00
N PRO A 100 34.49 8.61 5.38
CA PRO A 100 35.15 7.49 6.05
C PRO A 100 35.86 8.00 7.32
N GLY A 101 35.60 7.36 8.46
CA GLY A 101 36.24 7.70 9.74
C GLY A 101 35.36 8.43 10.75
N LEU A 102 34.17 8.90 10.35
CA LEU A 102 33.17 9.32 11.33
C LEU A 102 32.60 8.09 12.06
N THR A 103 32.69 8.12 13.39
CA THR A 103 32.11 7.08 14.24
C THR A 103 30.60 7.27 14.33
N VAL A 104 29.86 6.18 14.12
CA VAL A 104 28.41 6.14 14.21
C VAL A 104 28.00 5.10 15.22
N ASP A 105 27.01 5.44 16.05
CA ASP A 105 26.41 4.49 16.96
C ASP A 105 25.41 3.57 16.22
N HIS A 106 25.94 2.46 15.71
CA HIS A 106 25.13 1.45 15.05
C HIS A 106 24.07 0.81 15.96
N ALA A 107 24.31 0.73 17.27
CA ALA A 107 23.36 0.13 18.21
C ALA A 107 22.14 1.04 18.39
N ARG A 108 22.34 2.36 18.40
CA ARG A 108 21.25 3.34 18.40
C ARG A 108 20.40 3.25 17.12
N ILE A 109 21.04 3.07 15.96
CA ILE A 109 20.33 2.86 14.69
C ILE A 109 19.52 1.56 14.74
N ASP A 110 20.11 0.46 15.23
CA ASP A 110 19.44 -0.84 15.37
C ASP A 110 18.22 -0.75 16.31
N ALA A 111 18.36 -0.04 17.44
CA ALA A 111 17.26 0.20 18.36
C ALA A 111 16.12 1.00 17.72
N ARG A 112 16.46 2.00 16.88
CA ARG A 112 15.46 2.78 16.11
C ARG A 112 14.74 1.89 15.10
N ILE A 113 15.47 1.04 14.37
CA ILE A 113 14.89 0.08 13.42
C ILE A 113 13.94 -0.90 14.13
N LEU A 114 14.30 -1.41 15.31
CA LEU A 114 13.50 -2.36 16.07
C LEU A 114 12.31 -1.73 16.78
N GLY A 115 12.45 -0.51 17.30
CA GLY A 115 11.37 0.21 17.98
C GLY A 115 10.15 0.42 17.08
N GLN A 116 10.38 0.57 15.77
CA GLN A 116 9.35 0.82 14.76
C GLN A 116 8.70 -0.46 14.21
N ALA A 117 9.25 -1.63 14.51
CA ALA A 117 8.67 -2.88 14.07
C ALA A 117 7.44 -3.24 14.92
N ARG A 118 6.40 -3.78 14.28
CA ARG A 118 5.17 -4.19 14.98
C ARG A 118 5.47 -5.36 15.93
N GLY A 119 5.01 -5.24 17.18
CA GLY A 119 4.88 -6.40 18.07
C GLY A 119 3.91 -7.38 17.42
N ARG A 120 4.30 -8.65 17.33
CA ARG A 120 3.39 -9.73 16.92
C ARG A 120 2.29 -9.87 17.95
#